data_AF-A0A1I2MML8-F1
#
_entry.id   AF-A0A1I2MML8-F1
#
_cell.length_a   1.000
_cell.length_b   1.000
_cell.length_c   1.000
_cell.angle_alpha   90.00
_cell.angle_beta   90.00
_cell.angle_gamma   90.00
#
_symmetry.space_group_name_H-M   'P 1'
#
loop_
_entity.id
_entity.type
_entity.pdbx_description
1 polymer ?
#
loop_
_entity_poly.entity_id
_entity_poly.type
_entity_poly.pdbx_seq_one_letter_code
_entity_poly.pdbx_strand_id
1 'polypeptide(L)'
;MDGVKRTFYAGGVGYEWLTEALARLRDIESQEVTQVLSARRRLPLAAESAGVHFLTISGRTVDGRPLVVAVRLLGGHRQQIIGAREMTPDELVRFKAWEADAS
;
A
#
# COMPACT_ATOMS: atom_id res chain seq x y z
N MET A 1 -18.01 16.00 -11.01
CA MET A 1 -16.69 15.87 -11.66
C MET A 1 -16.22 14.46 -11.43
N ASP A 2 -16.39 13.58 -12.40
CA ASP A 2 -15.86 12.21 -12.34
C ASP A 2 -14.34 12.28 -12.49
N GLY A 3 -13.65 12.35 -11.35
CA GLY A 3 -12.20 12.31 -11.30
C GLY A 3 -11.69 11.01 -11.93
N VAL A 4 -10.66 11.11 -12.78
CA VAL A 4 -10.03 9.97 -13.44
C VAL A 4 -9.69 8.89 -12.40
N LYS A 5 -10.43 7.77 -12.42
CA LYS A 5 -10.14 6.61 -11.59
C LYS A 5 -8.90 5.91 -12.15
N ARG A 6 -7.75 6.12 -11.51
CA ARG A 6 -6.56 5.30 -11.79
C ARG A 6 -6.77 3.93 -11.16
N THR A 7 -7.00 2.94 -12.01
CA THR A 7 -7.13 1.54 -11.62
C THR A 7 -5.95 0.75 -12.16
N PHE A 8 -5.37 -0.14 -11.36
CA PHE A 8 -4.43 -1.14 -11.83
C PHE A 8 -4.72 -2.48 -11.16
N TYR A 9 -4.11 -3.55 -11.68
CA TYR A 9 -4.32 -4.91 -11.18
C TYR A 9 -3.00 -5.54 -10.76
N ALA A 10 -3.01 -6.26 -9.64
CA ALA A 10 -1.88 -7.06 -9.17
C ALA A 10 -2.40 -8.40 -8.62
N GLY A 11 -1.92 -9.52 -9.17
CA GLY A 11 -2.32 -10.87 -8.72
C GLY A 11 -3.82 -11.15 -8.77
N GLY A 12 -4.54 -10.60 -9.76
CA GLY A 12 -6.00 -10.72 -9.88
C GLY A 12 -6.81 -9.79 -8.99
N VAL A 13 -6.15 -8.95 -8.17
CA VAL A 13 -6.79 -7.92 -7.35
C VAL A 13 -6.78 -6.58 -8.07
N GLY A 14 -7.93 -5.93 -8.14
CA GLY A 14 -8.07 -4.58 -8.69
C GLY A 14 -7.90 -3.52 -7.62
N TYR A 15 -7.01 -2.56 -7.86
CA TYR A 15 -6.73 -1.42 -7.00
C TYR A 15 -7.20 -0.14 -7.66
N GLU A 16 -8.11 0.58 -7.02
CA GLU A 16 -8.47 1.95 -7.41
C GLU A 16 -7.90 2.97 -6.42
N TRP A 17 -7.49 4.13 -6.88
CA TRP A 17 -7.09 5.22 -6.00
C TRP A 17 -8.30 5.97 -5.46
N LEU A 18 -8.29 6.26 -4.15
CA LEU A 18 -9.04 7.40 -3.63
C LEU A 18 -8.39 8.69 -4.15
N THR A 19 -9.16 9.55 -4.83
CA THR A 19 -8.63 10.74 -5.52
C THR A 19 -7.83 11.64 -4.58
N GLU A 20 -8.32 11.86 -3.37
CA GLU A 20 -7.68 12.71 -2.37
C GLU A 20 -6.43 12.06 -1.78
N ALA A 21 -6.34 10.73 -1.75
CA ALA A 21 -5.14 10.04 -1.32
C ALA A 21 -4.02 10.19 -2.35
N LEU A 22 -4.35 10.02 -3.63
CA LEU A 22 -3.41 10.23 -4.73
C LEU A 22 -2.88 11.67 -4.76
N ALA A 23 -3.76 12.65 -4.59
CA ALA A 23 -3.39 14.07 -4.57
C ALA A 23 -2.55 14.48 -3.34
N ARG A 24 -2.54 13.66 -2.28
CA ARG A 24 -1.79 13.92 -1.04
C ARG A 24 -0.44 13.21 -0.97
N LEU A 25 -0.11 12.38 -1.96
CA LEU A 25 1.22 11.77 -2.01
C LEU A 25 2.29 12.87 -1.98
N ARG A 26 3.30 12.69 -1.15
CA ARG A 26 4.47 13.55 -1.08
C ARG A 26 5.70 12.69 -1.28
N ASP A 27 6.50 13.07 -2.28
CA ASP A 27 7.78 12.44 -2.61
C ASP A 27 7.69 10.93 -2.86
N ILE A 28 6.49 10.42 -3.17
CA ILE A 28 6.20 9.03 -3.53
C ILE A 28 5.41 9.04 -4.82
N GLU A 29 5.89 8.30 -5.81
CA GLU A 29 5.19 8.14 -7.06
C GLU A 29 4.12 7.05 -6.96
N SER A 30 3.02 7.22 -7.69
CA SER A 30 2.00 6.17 -7.78
C SER A 30 2.54 4.84 -8.30
N GLN A 31 3.62 4.88 -9.10
CA GLN A 31 4.29 3.68 -9.60
C GLN A 31 5.01 2.91 -8.49
N GLU A 32 5.65 3.60 -7.54
CA GLU A 32 6.28 2.96 -6.37
C GLU A 32 5.25 2.20 -5.52
N VAL A 33 4.06 2.77 -5.38
CA VAL A 33 2.94 2.11 -4.69
C VAL A 33 2.48 0.84 -5.43
N THR A 34 2.38 0.90 -6.76
CA THR A 34 2.10 -0.27 -7.60
C THR A 34 3.15 -1.36 -7.42
N GLN A 35 4.44 -0.99 -7.35
CA GLN A 35 5.53 -1.95 -7.13
C GLN A 35 5.37 -2.67 -5.78
N VAL A 36 5.09 -1.94 -4.70
CA VAL A 36 4.87 -2.53 -3.36
C VAL A 36 3.67 -3.48 -3.35
N LEU A 37 2.54 -3.08 -3.95
CA LEU A 37 1.34 -3.90 -4.00
C LEU A 37 1.51 -5.15 -4.89
N SER A 38 2.39 -5.07 -5.89
CA SER A 38 2.72 -6.19 -6.78
C SER A 38 3.85 -7.07 -6.26
N ALA A 39 4.58 -6.64 -5.22
CA ALA A 39 5.73 -7.35 -4.70
C ALA A 39 5.34 -8.72 -4.14
N ARG A 40 6.08 -9.78 -4.51
CA ARG A 40 5.87 -11.13 -3.96
C ARG A 40 6.10 -11.17 -2.45
N ARG A 41 7.07 -10.39 -1.96
CA ARG A 41 7.42 -10.28 -0.55
C ARG A 41 6.89 -8.96 0.00
N ARG A 42 5.71 -9.03 0.62
CA ARG A 42 5.04 -7.90 1.27
C ARG A 42 4.30 -8.40 2.51
N LEU A 43 4.19 -7.54 3.52
CA LEU A 43 3.55 -7.86 4.79
C LEU A 43 2.22 -7.10 4.91
N PRO A 44 1.07 -7.78 4.74
CA PRO A 44 -0.22 -7.20 5.07
C PRO A 44 -0.49 -7.30 6.58
N LEU A 45 -0.92 -6.19 7.18
CA LEU A 45 -1.38 -6.13 8.58
C LEU A 45 -2.74 -5.43 8.65
N ALA A 46 -3.63 -5.97 9.48
CA ALA A 46 -4.90 -5.31 9.78
C ALA A 46 -4.66 -4.05 10.61
N ALA A 47 -5.38 -2.98 10.28
CA ALA A 47 -5.31 -1.70 10.97
C ALA A 47 -6.70 -1.06 11.06
N GLU A 48 -6.84 -0.14 12.00
CA GLU A 48 -8.03 0.66 12.19
C GLU A 48 -7.65 2.10 12.53
N SER A 49 -8.38 3.06 11.99
CA SER A 49 -8.26 4.47 12.37
C SER A 49 -9.61 5.15 12.23
N ALA A 50 -10.03 5.89 13.27
CA ALA A 50 -11.31 6.61 13.29
C ALA A 50 -12.51 5.72 12.90
N GLY A 51 -12.53 4.46 13.35
CA GLY A 51 -13.59 3.49 13.04
C GLY A 51 -13.54 2.90 11.63
N VAL A 52 -12.50 3.21 10.85
CA VAL A 52 -12.30 2.65 9.50
C VAL A 52 -11.28 1.52 9.58
N HIS A 53 -11.71 0.30 9.22
CA HIS A 53 -10.81 -0.84 9.06
C HIS A 53 -10.15 -0.85 7.68
N PHE A 54 -8.86 -1.12 7.65
CA PHE A 54 -8.06 -1.23 6.42
C PHE A 54 -6.86 -2.16 6.63
N LEU A 55 -6.15 -2.46 5.55
CA LEU A 55 -4.86 -3.13 5.61
C LEU A 55 -3.75 -2.12 5.41
N THR A 56 -2.70 -2.19 6.21
CA THR A 56 -1.39 -1.67 5.82
C THR A 56 -0.62 -2.77 5.12
N ILE A 57 0.01 -2.43 4.00
CA ILE A 57 0.85 -3.33 3.22
C ILE A 57 2.24 -2.73 3.20
N SER A 58 3.14 -3.35 3.97
CA SER A 58 4.55 -3.00 4.03
C SER A 58 5.31 -3.75 2.93
N GLY A 59 6.15 -3.05 2.18
CA GLY A 59 6.98 -3.66 1.14
C GLY A 59 8.09 -2.74 0.66
N ARG A 60 8.87 -3.23 -0.30
CA ARG A 60 9.90 -2.46 -0.98
C ARG A 60 9.50 -2.14 -2.40
N THR A 61 9.87 -0.94 -2.85
CA THR A 61 9.93 -0.63 -4.28
C THR A 61 10.99 -1.51 -4.96
N VAL A 62 11.05 -1.48 -6.30
CA VAL A 62 12.08 -2.19 -7.06
C VAL A 62 13.49 -1.73 -6.66
N ASP A 63 13.66 -0.44 -6.37
CA ASP A 63 14.94 0.14 -5.92
C ASP A 63 15.19 -0.04 -4.41
N GLY A 64 14.33 -0.78 -3.71
CA GLY A 64 14.51 -1.15 -2.32
C GLY A 64 13.96 -0.16 -1.29
N ARG A 65 13.35 0.96 -1.71
CA ARG A 65 12.75 1.96 -0.82
C ARG A 65 11.58 1.34 -0.03
N PRO A 66 11.57 1.41 1.31
CA PRO A 66 10.52 0.79 2.12
C PRO A 66 9.30 1.72 2.27
N LEU A 67 8.13 1.25 1.84
CA LEU A 67 6.87 2.00 1.97
C LEU A 67 5.82 1.18 2.73
N VAL A 68 4.90 1.91 3.36
CA VAL A 68 3.61 1.40 3.85
C VAL A 68 2.52 1.96 2.94
N VAL A 69 1.69 1.06 2.40
CA VAL A 69 0.52 1.39 1.59
C VAL A 69 -0.74 1.02 2.37
N ALA A 70 -1.66 1.96 2.55
CA ALA A 70 -2.94 1.72 3.19
C ALA A 70 -4.01 1.42 2.13
N VAL A 71 -4.70 0.29 2.27
CA VAL A 71 -5.76 -0.15 1.37
C VAL A 71 -7.01 -0.56 2.15
N ARG A 72 -8.18 -0.05 1.76
CA ARG A 72 -9.45 -0.54 2.28
C ARG A 72 -10.07 -1.55 1.33
N LEU A 73 -10.73 -2.57 1.89
CA LEU A 73 -11.45 -3.57 1.12
C LEU A 73 -12.81 -2.99 0.70
N LEU A 74 -13.11 -3.03 -0.60
CA LEU A 74 -14.43 -2.64 -1.12
C LEU A 74 -15.37 -3.84 -1.31
N GLY A 75 -14.88 -5.06 -1.06
CA GLY A 75 -15.58 -6.31 -1.32
C GLY A 75 -15.05 -7.03 -2.57
N GLY A 76 -15.17 -8.36 -2.59
CA GLY A 76 -14.60 -9.20 -3.64
C GLY A 76 -13.08 -8.99 -3.80
N HIS A 77 -12.62 -8.97 -5.04
CA HIS A 77 -11.21 -8.71 -5.39
C HIS A 77 -10.90 -7.22 -5.62
N ARG A 78 -11.74 -6.30 -5.11
CA ARG A 78 -11.58 -4.86 -5.28
C ARG A 78 -11.08 -4.21 -4.01
N GLN A 79 -10.04 -3.41 -4.16
CA GLN A 79 -9.41 -2.66 -3.08
C GLN A 79 -9.29 -1.20 -3.49
N GLN A 80 -9.32 -0.31 -2.51
CA GLN A 80 -9.07 1.10 -2.72
C GLN A 80 -7.84 1.55 -1.93
N ILE A 81 -6.90 2.19 -2.62
CA ILE A 81 -5.72 2.79 -2.02
C ILE A 81 -6.15 4.11 -1.38
N ILE A 82 -5.95 4.20 -0.07
CA ILE A 82 -6.34 5.35 0.75
C ILE A 82 -5.13 6.14 1.27
N GLY A 83 -3.92 5.66 1.00
CA GLY A 83 -2.69 6.41 1.25
C GLY A 83 -1.44 5.57 1.05
N ALA A 84 -0.30 6.24 0.92
CA ALA A 84 1.01 5.63 0.99
C ALA A 84 1.98 6.61 1.64
N ARG A 85 2.97 6.07 2.36
CA ARG A 85 4.07 6.84 2.97
C ARG A 85 5.31 5.97 3.12
N GLU A 86 6.43 6.61 3.39
CA GLU A 86 7.61 5.89 3.88
C GLU A 86 7.31 5.25 5.23
N MET A 87 7.95 4.11 5.49
CA MET A 87 7.94 3.52 6.82
C MET A 87 8.61 4.46 7.83
N THR A 88 8.07 4.52 9.04
CA THR A 88 8.80 5.13 10.15
C THR A 88 9.99 4.23 10.54
N PRO A 89 10.99 4.75 11.28
CA PRO A 89 12.12 3.93 11.73
C PRO A 89 11.70 2.65 12.47
N ASP A 90 10.69 2.73 13.34
CA ASP A 90 10.21 1.59 14.12
C ASP A 90 9.46 0.55 13.26
N GLU A 91 8.74 1.01 12.24
CA GLU A 91 8.10 0.12 11.28
C GLU A 91 9.14 -0.57 10.39
N LEU A 92 10.18 0.15 9.99
CA LEU A 92 11.27 -0.41 9.19
C LEU A 92 12.04 -1.48 9.98
N VAL A 93 12.28 -1.27 11.28
CA VAL A 93 12.89 -2.29 12.15
C VAL A 93 12.04 -3.56 12.19
N ARG A 94 10.73 -3.41 12.45
CA ARG A 94 9.78 -4.54 12.48
C ARG A 94 9.67 -5.24 11.14
N PHE A 95 9.62 -4.48 10.06
CA PHE A 95 9.55 -5.02 8.70
C PHE A 95 10.82 -5.79 8.34
N LYS A 96 12.01 -5.28 8.68
CA LYS A 96 13.28 -5.99 8.47
C LYS A 96 13.36 -7.31 9.25
N ALA A 97 12.85 -7.35 10.49
CA ALA A 97 12.81 -8.60 11.26
C ALA A 97 11.92 -9.65 10.56
N TRP A 98 10.73 -9.25 10.12
CA TRP A 98 9.87 -10.12 9.31
C TRP A 98 10.53 -10.55 7.99
N GLU A 99 11.25 -9.66 7.31
CA GLU A 99 12.01 -10.00 6.11
C GLU A 99 13.13 -11.01 6.40
N ALA A 100 13.72 -11.03 7.60
CA ALA A 100 14.70 -12.05 7.95
C ALA A 100 14.03 -13.42 8.17
N ASP A 101 12.92 -13.43 8.92
CA ASP A 101 12.22 -14.66 9.33
C ASP A 101 11.46 -15.34 8.19
N ALA A 102 10.97 -14.59 7.21
CA ALA A 102 10.22 -15.13 6.08
C ALA A 102 11.11 -15.74 4.96
N SER A 103 12.41 -15.93 5.23
CA SER A 103 13.41 -16.42 4.27
C SER A 103 13.54 -17.94 4.26
#